data_AF-A0A951IC38-F1
#
_entry.id   AF-A0A951IC38-F1
#
_cell.length_a   1.000
_cell.length_b   1.000
_cell.length_c   1.000
_cell.angle_alpha   90.00
_cell.angle_beta   90.00
_cell.angle_gamma   90.00
#
_symmetry.space_group_name_H-M   'P 1'
#
loop_
_entity.id
_entity.type
_entity.pdbx_description
1 polymer ?
#
loop_
_entity_poly.entity_id
_entity_poly.type
_entity_poly.pdbx_seq_one_letter_code
_entity_poly.pdbx_strand_id
1 'polypeptide(L)'
;MSDVARPRAGSEGASRSDPAGEKIKRARQSRLEFGTAFAGATGELVVTRSLGSAKITCREPRAAFQGVMLKVPPLRASEGYAIVLAAVGGHEDVLLARDLGEDEVVARWRGWAQALGLPGVLCHANGETEFLHQQLGAVTLGRRPPSRRRRCVANRRPRFLMRRKPGRAAMAKA
;
A
#
# COMPACT_ATOMS: atom_id res chain seq x y z
N MET A 1 19.11 -47.63 -35.61
CA MET A 1 18.45 -48.41 -34.55
C MET A 1 19.08 -47.96 -33.24
N SER A 2 18.72 -46.76 -32.76
CA SER A 2 17.61 -46.51 -31.83
C SER A 2 17.88 -47.08 -30.45
N ASP A 3 18.35 -46.25 -29.52
CA ASP A 3 17.71 -46.16 -28.21
C ASP A 3 17.91 -44.76 -27.59
N VAL A 4 16.84 -44.27 -26.99
CA VAL A 4 16.63 -42.90 -26.51
C VAL A 4 16.74 -42.93 -25.00
N ALA A 5 17.61 -42.10 -24.41
CA ALA A 5 17.60 -41.85 -22.97
C ALA A 5 17.76 -40.35 -22.66
N ARG A 6 16.67 -39.74 -22.20
CA ARG A 6 16.60 -38.51 -21.37
C ARG A 6 15.96 -38.94 -20.03
N PRO A 7 15.98 -38.13 -18.96
CA PRO A 7 17.01 -37.23 -18.44
C PRO A 7 17.33 -37.57 -16.95
N ARG A 8 18.40 -37.01 -16.35
CA ARG A 8 18.53 -36.97 -14.87
C ARG A 8 18.27 -35.55 -14.36
N ALA A 9 17.32 -35.48 -13.44
CA ALA A 9 16.81 -34.30 -12.78
C ALA A 9 17.91 -33.56 -12.00
N GLY A 10 17.93 -32.23 -12.12
CA GLY A 10 18.63 -31.36 -11.22
C GLY A 10 17.96 -31.40 -9.84
N SER A 11 18.76 -31.59 -8.80
CA SER A 11 18.35 -31.57 -7.41
C SER A 11 17.79 -30.19 -7.04
N GLU A 12 16.54 -30.16 -6.59
CA GLU A 12 15.92 -29.04 -5.89
C GLU A 12 16.76 -28.68 -4.66
N GLY A 13 17.25 -27.43 -4.64
CA GLY A 13 17.68 -26.80 -3.41
C GLY A 13 16.44 -26.53 -2.57
N ALA A 14 16.14 -27.43 -1.63
CA ALA A 14 15.19 -27.18 -0.56
C ALA A 14 15.73 -26.05 0.32
N SER A 15 15.31 -24.81 0.02
CA SER A 15 15.48 -23.67 0.91
C SER A 15 14.71 -23.95 2.20
N ARG A 16 15.47 -24.34 3.22
CA ARG A 16 15.02 -24.53 4.59
C ARG A 16 14.60 -23.16 5.15
N SER A 17 13.31 -22.86 5.10
CA SER A 17 12.73 -21.67 5.73
C SER A 17 12.71 -21.86 7.25
N ASP A 18 13.40 -20.97 7.98
CA ASP A 18 13.50 -20.99 9.44
C ASP A 18 12.13 -20.71 10.11
N PRO A 19 11.57 -21.64 10.88
CA PRO A 19 10.23 -21.49 11.51
C PRO A 19 10.22 -20.52 12.71
N ALA A 20 11.38 -19.99 13.11
CA ALA A 20 11.53 -19.13 14.28
C ALA A 20 11.09 -17.67 14.01
N GLY A 21 11.34 -17.15 12.80
CA GLY A 21 10.96 -15.78 12.43
C GLY A 21 9.44 -15.59 12.28
N GLU A 22 8.71 -16.67 12.04
CA GLU A 22 7.29 -16.65 11.71
C GLU A 22 6.38 -16.52 12.94
N LYS A 23 6.76 -17.14 14.07
CA LYS A 23 6.05 -17.00 15.35
C LYS A 23 6.12 -15.56 15.89
N ILE A 24 7.25 -14.88 15.66
CA ILE A 24 7.47 -13.47 16.05
C ILE A 24 6.55 -12.54 15.26
N LYS A 25 6.31 -12.81 13.97
CA LYS A 25 5.41 -12.01 13.13
C LYS A 25 3.93 -12.17 13.53
N ARG A 26 3.46 -13.39 13.82
CA ARG A 26 2.08 -13.64 14.31
C ARG A 26 1.78 -12.89 15.61
N ALA A 27 2.69 -12.96 16.59
CA ALA A 27 2.50 -12.29 17.89
C ALA A 27 2.57 -10.75 17.79
N ARG A 28 3.33 -10.19 16.84
CA ARG A 28 3.38 -8.74 16.60
C ARG A 28 2.10 -8.20 15.99
N GLN A 29 1.40 -8.99 15.19
CA GLN A 29 0.25 -8.54 14.41
C GLN A 29 -1.05 -8.42 15.21
N SER A 30 -1.25 -9.20 16.26
CA SER A 30 -2.39 -9.03 17.19
C SER A 30 -2.28 -7.75 18.03
N ARG A 31 -1.12 -7.08 18.01
CA ARG A 31 -0.83 -5.83 18.71
C ARG A 31 -0.75 -4.61 17.78
N LEU A 32 -0.89 -4.79 16.47
CA LEU A 32 -0.88 -3.67 15.54
C LEU A 32 -2.17 -2.88 15.71
N GLU A 33 -2.04 -1.68 16.24
CA GLU A 33 -3.10 -0.69 16.24
C GLU A 33 -3.49 -0.31 14.81
N PHE A 34 -4.76 -0.02 14.59
CA PHE A 34 -5.26 0.40 13.29
C PHE A 34 -4.52 1.65 12.79
N GLY A 35 -4.00 1.54 11.58
CA GLY A 35 -3.35 2.63 10.86
C GLY A 35 -4.08 2.99 9.58
N THR A 36 -3.68 4.11 8.99
CA THR A 36 -4.12 4.52 7.65
C THR A 36 -2.91 4.69 6.75
N ALA A 37 -3.10 4.49 5.45
CA ALA A 37 -2.07 4.71 4.45
C ALA A 37 -2.68 5.36 3.20
N PHE A 38 -1.93 6.23 2.54
CA PHE A 38 -2.29 6.74 1.22
C PHE A 38 -1.04 7.05 0.40
N ALA A 39 -1.16 7.00 -0.92
CA ALA A 39 -0.08 7.39 -1.82
C ALA A 39 0.11 8.91 -1.79
N GLY A 40 1.33 9.36 -1.51
CA GLY A 40 1.77 10.74 -1.58
C GLY A 40 1.95 11.22 -3.02
N ALA A 41 2.05 12.54 -3.18
CA ALA A 41 2.13 13.17 -4.51
C ALA A 41 3.46 12.86 -5.24
N THR A 42 4.52 12.53 -4.50
CA THR A 42 5.86 12.23 -5.05
C THR A 42 6.17 10.74 -5.12
N GLY A 43 5.20 9.86 -4.80
CA GLY A 43 5.32 8.40 -4.89
C GLY A 43 5.73 7.70 -3.59
N GLU A 44 5.95 8.45 -2.51
CA GLU A 44 6.04 7.97 -1.13
C GLU A 44 4.68 7.50 -0.62
N LEU A 45 4.66 6.68 0.43
CA LEU A 45 3.45 6.37 1.17
C LEU A 45 3.40 7.22 2.43
N VAL A 46 2.26 7.85 2.67
CA VAL A 46 1.99 8.54 3.94
C VAL A 46 1.24 7.58 4.83
N VAL A 47 1.85 7.22 5.94
CA VAL A 47 1.35 6.20 6.88
C VAL A 47 1.08 6.87 8.22
N THR A 48 -0.11 6.66 8.76
CA THR A 48 -0.45 7.01 10.13
C THR A 48 -0.56 5.73 10.95
N ARG A 49 0.19 5.65 12.04
CA ARG A 49 0.20 4.52 12.99
C ARG A 49 0.13 5.02 14.42
N SER A 50 -0.35 4.18 15.34
CA SER A 50 -0.31 4.51 16.78
C SER A 50 1.03 4.10 17.38
N LEU A 51 1.64 5.00 18.14
CA LEU A 51 2.81 4.75 18.98
C LEU A 51 2.43 5.10 20.42
N GLY A 52 2.11 4.08 21.22
CA GLY A 52 1.47 4.29 22.51
C GLY A 52 0.09 4.94 22.33
N SER A 53 -0.15 6.07 23.01
CA SER A 53 -1.38 6.85 22.88
C SER A 53 -1.36 7.86 21.73
N ALA A 54 -0.20 8.13 21.12
CA ALA A 54 -0.06 9.13 20.08
C ALA A 54 -0.23 8.52 18.69
N LYS A 55 -0.88 9.25 17.77
CA LYS A 55 -0.88 8.91 16.34
C LYS A 55 0.24 9.66 15.64
N ILE A 56 1.13 8.92 15.00
CA ILE A 56 2.27 9.47 14.26
C ILE A 56 2.01 9.26 12.78
N THR A 57 2.16 10.34 12.01
CA THR A 57 2.10 10.30 10.54
C THR A 57 3.50 10.47 9.97
N CYS A 58 3.96 9.45 9.24
CA CYS A 58 5.27 9.43 8.62
C CYS A 58 5.12 9.35 7.10
N ARG A 59 6.12 9.89 6.39
CA ARG A 59 6.30 9.64 4.96
C ARG A 59 7.38 8.61 4.78
N GLU A 60 7.04 7.48 4.18
CA GLU A 60 7.93 6.36 4.00
C GLU A 60 8.08 6.06 2.51
N PRO A 61 9.28 5.67 2.03
CA PRO A 61 9.46 5.33 0.64
C PRO A 61 8.60 4.12 0.28
N ARG A 62 8.08 4.07 -0.95
CA ARG A 62 7.30 2.92 -1.41
C ARG A 62 8.06 1.58 -1.30
N ALA A 63 9.39 1.61 -1.43
CA ALA A 63 10.26 0.45 -1.27
C ALA A 63 10.32 -0.10 0.17
N ALA A 64 9.84 0.66 1.17
CA ALA A 64 9.68 0.18 2.54
C ALA A 64 8.61 -0.90 2.69
N PHE A 65 7.78 -1.10 1.65
CA PHE A 65 6.64 -2.01 1.68
C PHE A 65 6.70 -3.02 0.55
N GLN A 66 6.47 -4.29 0.88
CA GLN A 66 6.41 -5.39 -0.08
C GLN A 66 5.13 -5.33 -0.90
N GLY A 67 4.01 -5.02 -0.24
CA GLY A 67 2.70 -5.06 -0.85
C GLY A 67 1.57 -4.86 0.15
N VAL A 68 0.35 -4.90 -0.36
CA VAL A 68 -0.85 -4.96 0.48
C VAL A 68 -1.19 -6.43 0.67
N MET A 69 -1.01 -6.91 1.89
CA MET A 69 -1.16 -8.30 2.28
C MET A 69 -2.55 -8.59 2.82
N LEU A 70 -3.24 -9.55 2.20
CA LEU A 70 -4.46 -10.16 2.70
C LEU A 70 -4.10 -11.40 3.51
N LYS A 71 -4.43 -11.42 4.80
CA LYS A 71 -4.29 -12.60 5.63
C LYS A 71 -5.59 -13.40 5.63
N VAL A 72 -5.45 -14.65 5.24
CA VAL A 72 -6.54 -15.62 5.27
C VAL A 72 -6.54 -16.29 6.65
N PRO A 73 -7.65 -16.20 7.41
CA PRO A 73 -7.74 -16.89 8.68
C PRO A 73 -7.72 -18.42 8.47
N PRO A 74 -7.26 -19.20 9.44
CA PRO A 74 -7.33 -20.66 9.35
C PRO A 74 -8.79 -21.11 9.26
N LEU A 75 -9.01 -22.25 8.59
CA LEU A 75 -10.33 -22.84 8.45
C LEU A 75 -10.95 -23.04 9.85
N ARG A 76 -12.14 -22.47 10.08
CA ARG A 76 -12.88 -22.46 11.36
C ARG A 76 -12.36 -21.52 12.44
N ALA A 77 -11.50 -20.55 12.12
CA ALA A 77 -11.21 -19.46 13.05
C ALA A 77 -12.42 -18.54 13.22
N SER A 78 -12.59 -17.99 14.42
CA SER A 78 -13.55 -16.90 14.67
C SER A 78 -13.03 -15.53 14.22
N GLU A 79 -11.74 -15.43 13.87
CA GLU A 79 -11.13 -14.21 13.37
C GLU A 79 -11.45 -14.02 11.89
N GLY A 80 -11.89 -12.81 11.52
CA GLY A 80 -12.13 -12.46 10.13
C GLY A 80 -10.82 -12.13 9.39
N TYR A 81 -10.96 -11.82 8.11
CA TYR A 81 -9.81 -11.51 7.28
C TYR A 81 -9.18 -10.17 7.70
N ALA A 82 -7.86 -10.06 7.54
CA ALA A 82 -7.12 -8.83 7.82
C ALA A 82 -6.34 -8.35 6.60
N ILE A 83 -6.30 -7.04 6.42
CA ILE A 83 -5.51 -6.37 5.39
C ILE A 83 -4.41 -5.60 6.09
N VAL A 84 -3.16 -5.91 5.72
CA VAL A 84 -1.95 -5.31 6.29
C VAL A 84 -1.11 -4.73 5.18
N LEU A 85 -0.59 -3.52 5.39
CA LEU A 85 0.49 -3.00 4.57
C LEU A 85 1.78 -3.67 5.06
N ALA A 86 2.30 -4.62 4.28
CA ALA A 86 3.44 -5.45 4.66
C ALA A 86 4.74 -4.69 4.47
N ALA A 87 5.45 -4.44 5.56
CA ALA A 87 6.72 -3.74 5.56
C ALA A 87 7.90 -4.70 5.28
N VAL A 88 9.01 -4.15 4.78
CA VAL A 88 10.25 -4.88 4.49
C VAL A 88 11.40 -4.27 5.30
N GLY A 89 12.34 -5.10 5.73
CA GLY A 89 13.51 -4.67 6.49
C GLY A 89 13.13 -4.19 7.90
N GLY A 90 13.70 -3.07 8.33
CA GLY A 90 13.47 -2.47 9.66
C GLY A 90 12.20 -1.60 9.76
N HIS A 91 11.34 -1.63 8.75
CA HIS A 91 10.06 -0.92 8.76
C HIS A 91 8.97 -1.75 9.44
N GLU A 92 7.95 -1.08 9.95
CA GLU A 92 6.87 -1.71 10.71
C GLU A 92 5.60 -1.86 9.86
N ASP A 93 4.97 -3.04 9.97
CA ASP A 93 3.68 -3.35 9.35
C ASP A 93 2.60 -2.34 9.79
N VAL A 94 1.58 -2.15 8.94
CA VAL A 94 0.44 -1.28 9.26
C VAL A 94 -0.86 -2.06 9.07
N LEU A 95 -1.66 -2.19 10.12
CA LEU A 95 -2.97 -2.82 10.04
C LEU A 95 -3.98 -1.84 9.43
N LEU A 96 -4.46 -2.13 8.21
CA LEU A 96 -5.40 -1.28 7.49
C LEU A 96 -6.86 -1.65 7.78
N ALA A 97 -7.12 -2.96 7.96
CA ALA A 97 -8.42 -3.49 8.35
C ALA A 97 -8.26 -4.88 8.98
N ARG A 98 -9.21 -5.26 9.84
CA ARG A 98 -9.35 -6.60 10.41
C ARG A 98 -10.81 -6.99 10.45
N ASP A 99 -11.07 -8.25 10.78
CA ASP A 99 -12.40 -8.81 11.01
C ASP A 99 -13.35 -8.59 9.81
N LEU A 100 -12.80 -8.57 8.59
CA LEU A 100 -13.55 -8.42 7.36
C LEU A 100 -14.24 -9.73 6.98
N GLY A 101 -15.44 -9.62 6.40
CA GLY A 101 -16.16 -10.76 5.83
C GLY A 101 -15.68 -11.16 4.44
N GLU A 102 -16.01 -12.38 4.02
CA GLU A 102 -15.62 -12.95 2.71
C GLU A 102 -16.11 -12.12 1.52
N ASP A 103 -17.32 -11.57 1.62
CA ASP A 103 -17.94 -10.84 0.51
C ASP A 103 -17.27 -9.49 0.21
N GLU A 104 -16.68 -8.84 1.22
CA GLU A 104 -16.09 -7.50 1.07
C GLU A 104 -14.55 -7.53 0.98
N VAL A 105 -13.91 -8.56 1.53
CA VAL A 105 -12.47 -8.55 1.77
C VAL A 105 -11.67 -8.41 0.48
N VAL A 106 -12.05 -9.13 -0.58
CA VAL A 106 -11.33 -9.10 -1.86
C VAL A 106 -11.44 -7.73 -2.51
N ALA A 107 -12.62 -7.10 -2.45
CA ALA A 107 -12.84 -5.78 -3.02
C ALA A 107 -12.03 -4.71 -2.27
N ARG A 108 -12.06 -4.74 -0.94
CA ARG A 108 -11.27 -3.80 -0.11
C ARG A 108 -9.78 -3.99 -0.34
N TRP A 109 -9.31 -5.23 -0.30
CA TRP A 109 -7.89 -5.55 -0.51
C TRP A 109 -7.39 -5.06 -1.86
N ARG A 110 -8.10 -5.37 -2.95
CA ARG A 110 -7.75 -4.87 -4.29
C ARG A 110 -7.81 -3.35 -4.38
N GLY A 111 -8.80 -2.73 -3.74
CA GLY A 111 -8.92 -1.27 -3.65
C GLY A 111 -7.70 -0.62 -2.98
N TRP A 112 -7.23 -1.16 -1.86
CA TRP A 112 -6.02 -0.70 -1.18
C TRP A 112 -4.76 -0.92 -2.02
N ALA A 113 -4.61 -2.10 -2.62
CA ALA A 113 -3.47 -2.39 -3.51
C ALA A 113 -3.38 -1.39 -4.67
N GLN A 114 -4.51 -1.11 -5.33
CA GLN A 114 -4.59 -0.12 -6.41
C GLN A 114 -4.36 1.31 -5.92
N ALA A 115 -4.98 1.72 -4.80
CA ALA A 115 -4.85 3.08 -4.27
C ALA A 115 -3.42 3.41 -3.81
N LEU A 116 -2.71 2.43 -3.26
CA LEU A 116 -1.31 2.56 -2.85
C LEU A 116 -0.32 2.24 -3.99
N GLY A 117 -0.82 1.78 -5.14
CA GLY A 117 -0.01 1.33 -6.28
C GLY A 117 0.88 0.12 -5.99
N LEU A 118 0.61 -0.63 -4.92
CA LEU A 118 1.39 -1.78 -4.44
C LEU A 118 0.80 -3.10 -4.95
N PRO A 119 1.63 -4.16 -5.11
CA PRO A 119 1.10 -5.47 -5.47
C PRO A 119 0.19 -6.01 -4.36
N GLY A 120 -0.84 -6.73 -4.76
CA GLY A 120 -1.65 -7.54 -3.84
C GLY A 120 -0.87 -8.80 -3.48
N VAL A 121 -0.76 -9.06 -2.19
CA VAL A 121 -0.09 -10.22 -1.61
C VAL A 121 -1.10 -11.04 -0.81
N LEU A 122 -1.13 -12.35 -0.98
CA LEU A 122 -1.96 -13.28 -0.20
C LEU A 122 -1.07 -13.98 0.81
N CYS A 123 -1.47 -13.98 2.07
CA CYS A 123 -0.82 -14.72 3.15
C CYS A 123 -1.78 -15.80 3.64
N HIS A 124 -1.41 -17.04 3.38
CA HIS A 124 -2.18 -18.21 3.77
C HIS A 124 -2.03 -18.48 5.28
N ALA A 125 -2.91 -19.29 5.85
CA ALA A 125 -2.88 -19.64 7.28
C ALA A 125 -1.60 -20.41 7.70
N ASN A 126 -0.91 -21.03 6.73
CA ASN A 126 0.39 -21.67 6.91
C ASN A 126 1.57 -20.68 6.89
N GLY A 127 1.32 -19.38 6.66
CA GLY A 127 2.34 -18.34 6.58
C GLY A 127 2.97 -18.17 5.19
N GLU A 128 2.67 -19.05 4.24
CA GLU A 128 3.12 -18.90 2.87
C GLU A 128 2.50 -17.67 2.24
N THR A 129 3.32 -16.98 1.46
CA THR A 129 2.99 -15.69 0.89
C THR A 129 3.09 -15.77 -0.62
N GLU A 130 1.98 -15.50 -1.31
CA GLU A 130 1.87 -15.54 -2.76
C GLU A 130 1.53 -14.15 -3.30
N PHE A 131 2.14 -13.74 -4.41
CA PHE A 131 1.74 -12.53 -5.12
C PHE A 131 0.53 -12.83 -6.02
N LEU A 132 -0.52 -12.00 -5.96
CA LEU A 132 -1.73 -12.19 -6.77
C LEU A 132 -1.45 -12.19 -8.29
N HIS A 133 -0.39 -11.51 -8.71
CA HIS A 133 0.10 -11.53 -10.08
C HIS A 133 1.61 -11.75 -10.10
N GLN A 134 2.12 -12.47 -11.10
CA GLN A 134 3.55 -12.42 -11.40
C GLN A 134 3.93 -10.97 -11.73
N GLN A 135 4.77 -10.36 -10.92
CA GLN A 135 5.33 -9.05 -11.25
C GLN A 135 6.30 -9.25 -12.42
N LEU A 136 5.92 -8.79 -13.62
CA LEU A 136 6.77 -8.77 -14.81
C LEU A 136 7.91 -7.72 -14.72
N GLY A 137 8.34 -7.38 -13.50
CA GLY A 137 9.31 -6.33 -13.21
C GLY A 137 8.68 -4.95 -12.97
N ALA A 138 9.54 -3.96 -12.70
CA ALA A 138 9.14 -2.58 -12.53
C ALA A 138 8.73 -2.00 -13.89
N VAL A 139 7.43 -1.93 -14.18
CA VAL A 139 6.95 -1.10 -15.29
C VAL A 139 7.19 0.35 -14.89
N THR A 140 8.09 1.04 -15.59
CA THR A 140 8.32 2.46 -15.40
C THR A 140 7.08 3.20 -15.90
N LEU A 141 6.07 3.36 -15.02
CA LEU A 141 5.01 4.32 -15.26
C LEU A 141 5.70 5.69 -15.27
N GLY A 142 5.93 6.22 -16.46
CA GLY A 142 6.56 7.53 -16.62
C GLY A 142 5.87 8.57 -15.73
N ARG A 143 6.61 9.61 -15.33
CA ARG A 143 6.12 10.67 -14.44
C ARG A 143 4.69 11.06 -14.83
N ARG A 144 3.71 10.78 -13.95
CA ARG A 144 2.32 11.17 -14.18
C ARG A 144 2.34 12.68 -14.45
N PRO A 145 1.94 13.13 -15.65
CA PRO A 145 1.95 14.56 -15.92
C PRO A 145 1.11 15.23 -14.86
N PRO A 146 1.55 16.38 -14.31
CA PRO A 146 0.74 17.11 -13.34
C PRO A 146 -0.65 17.24 -13.94
N SER A 147 -1.67 16.77 -13.20
CA SER A 147 -3.07 17.00 -13.59
C SER A 147 -3.15 18.45 -14.01
N ARG A 148 -3.67 18.73 -15.21
CA ARG A 148 -3.73 20.08 -15.78
C ARG A 148 -4.41 20.97 -14.76
N ARG A 149 -3.63 21.59 -13.85
CA ARG A 149 -4.07 22.72 -13.05
C ARG A 149 -4.57 23.66 -14.12
N ARG A 150 -5.87 23.95 -14.06
CA ARG A 150 -6.59 24.78 -15.02
C ARG A 150 -5.87 26.14 -15.06
N ARG A 151 -4.82 26.23 -15.89
CA ARG A 151 -3.99 27.43 -16.09
C ARG A 151 -4.86 28.59 -16.58
N CYS A 152 -6.04 28.27 -17.11
CA CYS A 152 -7.13 29.17 -17.42
C CYS A 152 -7.77 29.90 -16.21
N VAL A 153 -7.34 29.65 -14.96
CA VAL A 153 -7.78 30.40 -13.77
C VAL A 153 -6.65 31.25 -13.16
N ALA A 154 -5.38 31.06 -13.53
CA ALA A 154 -4.26 31.80 -12.91
C ALA A 154 -4.27 33.31 -13.24
N ASN A 155 -4.70 33.67 -14.46
CA ASN A 155 -4.79 35.06 -14.92
C ASN A 155 -6.24 35.59 -14.96
N ARG A 156 -7.22 34.84 -14.45
CA ARG A 156 -8.60 35.34 -14.33
C ARG A 156 -8.85 35.82 -12.92
N ARG A 157 -9.45 37.00 -12.80
CA ARG A 157 -9.94 37.50 -11.52
C ARG A 157 -10.98 36.51 -10.97
N PRO A 158 -10.83 36.02 -9.73
CA PRO A 158 -11.86 35.20 -9.08
C PRO A 158 -13.25 35.83 -9.17
N ARG A 159 -14.28 35.01 -9.40
CA ARG A 159 -15.65 35.46 -9.68
C ARG A 159 -16.22 36.39 -8.59
N PHE A 160 -15.82 36.18 -7.34
CA PHE A 160 -16.22 37.03 -6.20
C PHE A 160 -15.63 38.45 -6.28
N LEU A 161 -14.45 38.64 -6.89
CA LEU A 161 -13.84 39.94 -7.12
C LEU A 161 -14.42 40.67 -8.35
N MET A 162 -15.02 39.96 -9.30
CA MET A 162 -15.67 40.59 -10.46
C MET A 162 -16.98 41.30 -10.10
N ARG A 163 -17.62 40.93 -8.98
CA ARG A 163 -18.89 41.54 -8.54
C ARG A 163 -18.71 42.82 -7.72
N ARG A 164 -17.49 43.16 -7.27
CA ARG A 164 -17.23 44.40 -6.53
C ARG A 164 -16.69 45.47 -7.47
N LYS A 165 -17.39 46.61 -7.58
CA LYS A 165 -16.84 47.83 -8.20
C LYS A 165 -15.57 48.23 -7.42
N PRO A 166 -14.45 48.57 -8.08
CA PRO A 166 -13.30 49.12 -7.39
C PRO A 166 -13.72 50.41 -6.68
N GLY A 167 -13.36 50.54 -5.39
CA GLY A 167 -13.41 51.84 -4.72
C GLY A 167 -12.44 52.77 -5.42
N ARG A 168 -12.83 54.03 -5.65
CA ARG A 168 -11.92 55.04 -6.19
C ARG A 168 -10.80 55.25 -5.17
N ALA A 169 -9.56 54.98 -5.56
CA ALA A 169 -8.42 55.43 -4.80
C ALA A 169 -8.45 56.96 -4.81
N ALA A 170 -8.68 57.58 -3.65
CA ALA A 170 -8.41 59.00 -3.50
C ALA A 170 -6.90 59.18 -3.67
N MET A 171 -6.52 59.92 -4.70
CA MET A 171 -5.13 60.31 -4.94
C MET A 171 -4.63 61.05 -3.69
N ALA A 172 -3.65 60.47 -3.00
CA ALA A 172 -2.95 61.18 -1.93
C ALA A 172 -2.26 62.38 -2.56
N LYS A 173 -2.65 63.58 -2.13
CA LYS A 173 -2.04 64.83 -2.55
C LYS A 173 -0.64 64.88 -1.92
N ALA A 174 0.36 65.18 -2.77
CA ALA A 174 1.77 65.33 -2.41
C ALA A 174 1.98 66.41 -1.33
#